data_AF-A0A420PKT4-F1
#
_entry.id   AF-A0A420PKT4-F1
#
_cell.length_a   1.000
_cell.length_b   1.000
_cell.length_c   1.000
_cell.angle_alpha   90.00
_cell.angle_beta   90.00
_cell.angle_gamma   90.00
#
_symmetry.space_group_name_H-M   'P 1'
#
loop_
_entity.id
_entity.type
_entity.pdbx_description
1 polymer ?
#
loop_
_entity_poly.entity_id
_entity_poly.type
_entity_poly.pdbx_seq_one_letter_code
_entity_poly.pdbx_strand_id
1 'polypeptide(L)'
;MTQTKHLQTLLQPRENTPLAWKTLDKWLPPLLNDSDWWWKTLGPQLNTLLTEADYDLNEQYEALLLLYRWVVPEMGPRPRSSIAPWKSFMTDDHSPIEYSWKWSSGSKKPDIRYAIELVSPLAGSKQDPFNQIPTRNLVYNLAKTIPELDLTWFEHFWHELLGPGSPTTSTSRISTKGSTIFAALEMLHDHLSIKVYFIPVETPELSAWHQIRHAIETSGCQNLEALNHVEAYVSKHDDGRRLRPFMLAIDCVESGASRLKIYARSNQTSFRFVRDVMTVGGLRTGLDKSLERFADLWKRALGLDPDTSPEDELPNVDHLTSGAVFNFDVAPKSSIPDVKAYIPVRHYTNNDLQAALGLVGYLEDHGHGYYSQSYLRALDVLAPPGQLDQATGVQTYFAVACQGDDLSLTSYLNPQFYGAFREPEST
;
A
#
# COMPACT_ATOMS: atom_id res chain seq x y z
N MET A 1 28.82 -15.79 -3.82
CA MET A 1 28.91 -16.46 -2.50
C MET A 1 29.11 -15.47 -1.33
N THR A 2 28.75 -14.19 -1.47
CA THR A 2 29.33 -13.11 -0.63
C THR A 2 28.36 -12.05 -0.09
N GLN A 3 27.03 -12.16 -0.31
CA GLN A 3 26.03 -11.29 0.36
C GLN A 3 24.98 -12.11 1.14
N THR A 4 24.52 -13.24 0.61
CA THR A 4 23.59 -14.17 1.28
C THR A 4 24.11 -14.71 2.61
N LYS A 5 25.42 -15.03 2.70
CA LYS A 5 26.07 -15.41 3.98
C LYS A 5 26.08 -14.26 4.99
N HIS A 6 26.20 -13.03 4.52
CA HIS A 6 26.16 -11.84 5.38
C HIS A 6 24.74 -11.63 5.92
N LEU A 7 23.71 -11.84 5.10
CA LEU A 7 22.30 -11.80 5.52
C LEU A 7 21.98 -12.89 6.55
N GLN A 8 22.40 -14.14 6.32
CA GLN A 8 22.23 -15.22 7.30
C GLN A 8 22.98 -14.97 8.62
N THR A 9 24.07 -14.20 8.57
CA THR A 9 24.80 -13.77 9.79
C THR A 9 24.08 -12.62 10.51
N LEU A 10 23.36 -11.77 9.77
CA LEU A 10 22.56 -10.65 10.30
C LEU A 10 21.22 -11.13 10.90
N LEU A 11 20.60 -12.13 10.30
CA LEU A 11 19.31 -12.70 10.71
C LEU A 11 19.47 -13.66 11.90
N GLN A 12 19.85 -13.16 13.07
CA GLN A 12 19.69 -13.94 14.31
C GLN A 12 18.20 -13.95 14.71
N PRO A 13 17.57 -15.13 14.88
CA PRO A 13 16.19 -15.21 15.35
C PRO A 13 16.06 -14.55 16.71
N ARG A 14 14.97 -13.81 16.95
CA ARG A 14 14.57 -13.51 18.33
C ARG A 14 14.31 -14.83 19.05
N GLU A 15 14.89 -15.00 20.25
CA GLU A 15 14.73 -16.21 21.04
C GLU A 15 13.24 -16.53 21.29
N ASN A 16 12.83 -17.77 20.99
CA ASN A 16 11.65 -18.50 21.48
C ASN A 16 10.41 -17.67 21.90
N THR A 17 9.96 -16.71 21.09
CA THR A 17 8.66 -16.08 21.31
C THR A 17 7.55 -17.11 21.05
N PRO A 18 6.66 -17.40 22.02
CA PRO A 18 5.48 -18.21 21.76
C PRO A 18 4.63 -17.55 20.67
N LEU A 19 4.46 -18.23 19.54
CA LEU A 19 3.66 -17.69 18.44
C LEU A 19 2.18 -17.76 18.83
N ALA A 20 1.54 -16.60 19.06
CA ALA A 20 0.10 -16.49 19.33
C ALA A 20 -0.72 -17.26 18.26
N TRP A 21 -0.27 -17.21 17.01
CA TRP A 21 -0.82 -18.00 15.90
C TRP A 21 -0.88 -19.50 16.17
N LYS A 22 0.18 -20.13 16.73
CA LYS A 22 0.16 -21.57 17.04
C LYS A 22 -0.91 -21.92 18.07
N THR A 23 -1.17 -21.02 19.02
CA THR A 23 -2.23 -21.19 20.02
C THR A 23 -3.59 -21.08 19.35
N LEU A 24 -3.80 -20.07 18.50
CA LEU A 24 -5.05 -19.88 17.77
C LEU A 24 -5.34 -21.01 16.79
N ASP A 25 -4.34 -21.45 16.01
CA ASP A 25 -4.45 -22.56 15.05
C ASP A 25 -4.88 -23.88 15.73
N LYS A 26 -4.44 -24.10 16.98
CA LYS A 26 -4.82 -25.28 17.76
C LYS A 26 -6.28 -25.24 18.25
N TRP A 27 -6.78 -24.06 18.63
CA TRP A 27 -8.02 -23.95 19.42
C TRP A 27 -9.20 -23.31 18.70
N LEU A 28 -8.97 -22.55 17.63
CA LEU A 28 -10.05 -22.02 16.80
C LEU A 28 -10.73 -23.16 16.02
N PRO A 29 -12.00 -22.98 15.64
CA PRO A 29 -12.68 -23.95 14.76
C PRO A 29 -11.84 -24.24 13.51
N PRO A 30 -11.93 -25.44 12.91
CA PRO A 30 -11.20 -25.72 11.69
C PRO A 30 -11.79 -24.90 10.52
N LEU A 31 -10.92 -24.30 9.72
CA LEU A 31 -11.26 -23.83 8.38
C LEU A 31 -11.16 -24.99 7.38
N LEU A 32 -11.80 -24.84 6.23
CA LEU A 32 -11.82 -25.88 5.19
C LEU A 32 -11.19 -25.37 3.89
N ASN A 33 -10.62 -26.29 3.11
CA ASN A 33 -10.15 -26.05 1.75
C ASN A 33 -9.13 -24.89 1.67
N ASP A 34 -9.39 -23.91 0.79
CA ASP A 34 -8.48 -22.81 0.50
C ASP A 34 -8.36 -21.83 1.69
N SER A 35 -9.40 -21.68 2.52
CA SER A 35 -9.34 -20.84 3.73
C SER A 35 -8.36 -21.38 4.78
N ASP A 36 -8.27 -22.71 4.97
CA ASP A 36 -7.27 -23.31 5.85
C ASP A 36 -5.84 -23.04 5.36
N TRP A 37 -5.62 -23.11 4.04
CA TRP A 37 -4.34 -22.77 3.44
C TRP A 37 -3.99 -21.29 3.66
N TRP A 38 -4.94 -20.39 3.45
CA TRP A 38 -4.75 -18.96 3.71
C TRP A 38 -4.41 -18.68 5.18
N TRP A 39 -5.11 -19.32 6.13
CA TRP A 39 -4.79 -19.18 7.55
C TRP A 39 -3.39 -19.66 7.90
N LYS A 40 -2.98 -20.81 7.38
CA LYS A 40 -1.64 -21.39 7.58
C LYS A 40 -0.53 -20.61 6.88
N THR A 41 -0.87 -19.70 5.99
CA THR A 41 0.07 -18.85 5.26
C THR A 41 0.14 -17.45 5.86
N LEU A 42 -1.00 -16.76 5.96
CA LEU A 42 -1.09 -15.36 6.43
C LEU A 42 -0.92 -15.25 7.94
N GLY A 43 -1.38 -16.25 8.70
CA GLY A 43 -1.31 -16.23 10.16
C GLY A 43 0.12 -16.16 10.70
N PRO A 44 1.04 -17.05 10.27
CA PRO A 44 2.46 -16.95 10.65
C PRO A 44 3.13 -15.66 10.16
N GLN A 45 2.81 -15.20 8.95
CA GLN A 45 3.35 -13.95 8.39
C GLN A 45 2.95 -12.74 9.25
N LEU A 46 1.66 -12.58 9.54
CA LEU A 46 1.17 -11.49 10.37
C LEU A 46 1.71 -11.57 11.80
N ASN A 47 1.74 -12.76 12.42
CA ASN A 47 2.32 -12.93 13.76
C ASN A 47 3.78 -12.49 13.79
N THR A 48 4.56 -12.81 12.76
CA THR A 48 5.97 -12.40 12.66
C THR A 48 6.09 -10.89 12.55
N LEU A 49 5.34 -10.25 11.64
CA LEU A 49 5.35 -8.80 11.48
C LEU A 49 5.05 -8.08 12.79
N LEU A 50 4.01 -8.52 13.51
CA LEU A 50 3.63 -7.94 14.80
C LEU A 50 4.69 -8.17 15.87
N THR A 51 5.27 -9.38 15.94
CA THR A 51 6.34 -9.69 16.90
C THR A 51 7.59 -8.85 16.64
N GLU A 52 7.97 -8.67 15.39
CA GLU A 52 9.15 -7.89 15.00
C GLU A 52 8.94 -6.38 15.18
N ALA A 53 7.69 -5.92 15.16
CA ALA A 53 7.31 -4.54 15.45
C ALA A 53 7.00 -4.28 16.95
N ASP A 54 7.32 -5.23 17.84
CA ASP A 54 7.14 -5.12 19.30
C ASP A 54 5.68 -4.96 19.77
N TYR A 55 4.71 -5.51 19.03
CA TYR A 55 3.33 -5.67 19.51
C TYR A 55 3.28 -6.67 20.65
N ASP A 56 2.50 -6.37 21.69
CA ASP A 56 2.25 -7.26 22.81
C ASP A 56 1.34 -8.43 22.43
N LEU A 57 1.19 -9.40 23.34
CA LEU A 57 0.42 -10.60 23.07
C LEU A 57 -1.07 -10.31 22.83
N ASN A 58 -1.68 -9.36 23.53
CA ASN A 58 -3.09 -9.04 23.35
C ASN A 58 -3.32 -8.45 21.96
N GLU A 59 -2.48 -7.50 21.55
CA GLU A 59 -2.54 -6.90 20.22
C GLU A 59 -2.32 -7.97 19.12
N GLN A 60 -1.38 -8.91 19.34
CA GLN A 60 -1.16 -10.04 18.44
C GLN A 60 -2.39 -10.94 18.32
N TYR A 61 -3.03 -11.30 19.45
CA TYR A 61 -4.25 -12.10 19.43
C TYR A 61 -5.39 -11.39 18.72
N GLU A 62 -5.59 -10.10 18.97
CA GLU A 62 -6.64 -9.31 18.33
C GLU A 62 -6.46 -9.25 16.82
N ALA A 63 -5.25 -8.93 16.35
CA ALA A 63 -4.92 -8.88 14.92
C ALA A 63 -5.17 -10.23 14.22
N LEU A 64 -4.75 -11.34 14.86
CA LEU A 64 -4.91 -12.68 14.30
C LEU A 64 -6.36 -13.15 14.32
N LEU A 65 -7.14 -12.80 15.33
CA LEU A 65 -8.58 -13.09 15.39
C LEU A 65 -9.34 -12.31 14.31
N LEU A 66 -8.98 -11.05 14.05
CA LEU A 66 -9.52 -10.25 12.97
C LEU A 66 -9.23 -10.88 11.60
N LEU A 67 -7.96 -11.25 11.37
CA LEU A 67 -7.52 -11.94 10.14
C LEU A 67 -8.28 -13.26 9.94
N TYR A 68 -8.32 -14.11 10.97
CA TYR A 68 -8.98 -15.40 10.93
C TYR A 68 -10.48 -15.29 10.64
N ARG A 69 -11.17 -14.35 11.32
CA ARG A 69 -12.63 -14.23 11.25
C ARG A 69 -13.12 -13.57 9.98
N TRP A 70 -12.45 -12.50 9.55
CA TRP A 70 -13.02 -11.58 8.55
C TRP A 70 -12.29 -11.56 7.22
N VAL A 71 -11.02 -11.95 7.19
CA VAL A 71 -10.19 -11.84 5.98
C VAL A 71 -10.05 -13.22 5.33
N VAL A 72 -9.49 -14.18 6.07
CA VAL A 72 -9.16 -15.52 5.55
C VAL A 72 -10.32 -16.23 4.82
N PRO A 73 -11.57 -16.21 5.30
CA PRO A 73 -12.67 -16.89 4.62
C PRO A 73 -12.97 -16.33 3.23
N GLU A 74 -12.62 -15.06 2.97
CA GLU A 74 -12.98 -14.29 1.78
C GLU A 74 -11.76 -13.99 0.88
N MET A 75 -10.61 -14.63 1.11
CA MET A 75 -9.40 -14.47 0.28
C MET A 75 -9.48 -15.18 -1.08
N GLY A 76 -10.55 -15.93 -1.33
CA GLY A 76 -10.75 -16.67 -2.57
C GLY A 76 -9.86 -17.92 -2.71
N PRO A 77 -9.76 -18.49 -3.92
CA PRO A 77 -8.99 -19.70 -4.16
C PRO A 77 -7.50 -19.49 -3.89
N ARG A 78 -6.85 -20.49 -3.27
CA ARG A 78 -5.39 -20.43 -3.08
C ARG A 78 -4.66 -20.46 -4.43
N PRO A 79 -3.48 -19.84 -4.53
CA PRO A 79 -2.60 -19.97 -5.69
C PRO A 79 -2.29 -21.44 -6.01
N ARG A 80 -2.42 -21.80 -7.30
CA ARG A 80 -2.04 -23.13 -7.84
C ARG A 80 -1.19 -23.02 -9.12
N SER A 81 -0.97 -21.80 -9.59
CA SER A 81 -0.17 -21.44 -10.77
C SER A 81 0.21 -19.96 -10.65
N SER A 82 0.99 -19.44 -11.59
CA SER A 82 1.33 -18.02 -11.68
C SER A 82 0.18 -17.13 -12.16
N ILE A 83 -0.98 -17.70 -12.48
CA ILE A 83 -2.14 -16.99 -13.00
C ILE A 83 -3.21 -16.91 -11.91
N ALA A 84 -3.39 -15.71 -11.36
CA ALA A 84 -4.44 -15.44 -10.39
C ALA A 84 -5.83 -15.53 -11.03
N PRO A 85 -6.81 -16.22 -10.40
CA PRO A 85 -8.20 -16.24 -10.88
C PRO A 85 -8.81 -14.83 -10.96
N TRP A 86 -8.50 -13.99 -9.99
CA TRP A 86 -8.78 -12.56 -10.00
C TRP A 86 -7.46 -11.79 -10.02
N LYS A 87 -7.31 -10.88 -10.99
CA LYS A 87 -6.09 -10.09 -11.13
C LYS A 87 -6.18 -8.82 -10.30
N SER A 88 -5.93 -8.96 -9.00
CA SER A 88 -5.88 -7.81 -8.11
C SER A 88 -4.87 -6.78 -8.62
N PHE A 89 -5.26 -5.51 -8.65
CA PHE A 89 -4.40 -4.36 -8.93
C PHE A 89 -3.57 -3.95 -7.71
N MET A 90 -3.86 -4.51 -6.52
CA MET A 90 -3.15 -4.18 -5.28
C MET A 90 -1.65 -4.46 -5.40
N THR A 91 -1.30 -5.56 -6.06
CA THR A 91 0.09 -5.99 -6.24
C THR A 91 0.30 -6.46 -7.68
N ASP A 92 1.54 -6.32 -8.18
CA ASP A 92 1.90 -6.68 -9.55
C ASP A 92 1.90 -8.20 -9.83
N ASP A 93 1.98 -9.02 -8.79
CA ASP A 93 1.78 -10.46 -8.91
C ASP A 93 0.32 -10.87 -8.71
N HIS A 94 -0.57 -9.91 -8.45
CA HIS A 94 -1.99 -10.10 -8.19
C HIS A 94 -2.34 -10.78 -6.87
N SER A 95 -1.39 -10.85 -5.92
CA SER A 95 -1.69 -11.17 -4.53
C SER A 95 -2.75 -10.21 -3.98
N PRO A 96 -3.88 -10.70 -3.44
CA PRO A 96 -4.98 -9.87 -2.95
C PRO A 96 -4.73 -9.25 -1.56
N ILE A 97 -3.46 -9.15 -1.15
CA ILE A 97 -3.04 -8.58 0.12
C ILE A 97 -1.65 -7.96 -0.02
N GLU A 98 -1.45 -6.83 0.65
CA GLU A 98 -0.15 -6.17 0.79
C GLU A 98 0.01 -5.70 2.23
N TYR A 99 1.14 -6.03 2.85
CA TYR A 99 1.48 -5.55 4.18
C TYR A 99 2.13 -4.17 4.10
N SER A 100 2.09 -3.42 5.19
CA SER A 100 2.94 -2.24 5.33
C SER A 100 3.53 -2.11 6.72
N TRP A 101 4.76 -1.60 6.75
CA TRP A 101 5.56 -1.32 7.92
C TRP A 101 5.78 0.19 8.00
N LYS A 102 5.01 0.86 8.84
CA LYS A 102 5.15 2.31 9.04
C LYS A 102 6.23 2.56 10.08
N TRP A 103 7.32 3.18 9.63
CA TRP A 103 8.44 3.50 10.48
C TRP A 103 8.10 4.64 11.44
N SER A 104 8.62 4.53 12.65
CA SER A 104 8.46 5.53 13.71
C SER A 104 9.83 6.12 14.05
N SER A 105 9.84 7.35 14.56
CA SER A 105 11.09 8.04 14.89
C SER A 105 11.78 7.44 16.13
N GLY A 106 13.11 7.34 16.11
CA GLY A 106 13.90 6.82 17.23
C GLY A 106 13.59 5.37 17.55
N SER A 107 13.25 5.08 18.80
CA SER A 107 12.93 3.74 19.31
C SER A 107 11.43 3.45 19.41
N LYS A 108 10.56 4.32 18.88
CA LYS A 108 9.11 4.12 18.89
C LYS A 108 8.74 2.92 18.01
N LYS A 109 7.73 2.15 18.44
CA LYS A 109 7.27 0.94 17.74
C LYS A 109 6.74 1.28 16.34
N PRO A 110 7.04 0.47 15.30
CA PRO A 110 6.45 0.61 13.98
C PRO A 110 4.97 0.22 13.97
N ASP A 111 4.15 0.83 13.11
CA ASP A 111 2.76 0.37 12.93
C ASP A 111 2.68 -0.65 11.78
N ILE A 112 2.10 -1.82 12.04
CA ILE A 112 1.78 -2.85 11.06
C ILE A 112 0.36 -2.67 10.53
N ARG A 113 0.23 -2.78 9.21
CA ARG A 113 -1.06 -2.69 8.51
C ARG A 113 -1.07 -3.70 7.38
N TYR A 114 -2.26 -4.04 6.90
CA TYR A 114 -2.37 -4.71 5.62
C TYR A 114 -3.58 -4.21 4.84
N ALA A 115 -3.37 -3.98 3.55
CA ALA A 115 -4.43 -3.75 2.59
C ALA A 115 -4.85 -5.10 1.99
N ILE A 116 -6.13 -5.24 1.67
CA ILE A 116 -6.71 -6.42 1.04
C ILE A 116 -7.70 -6.06 -0.06
N GLU A 117 -7.78 -6.93 -1.04
CA GLU A 117 -8.90 -7.07 -1.95
C GLU A 117 -9.49 -8.47 -1.76
N LEU A 118 -10.57 -8.59 -1.00
CA LEU A 118 -11.20 -9.90 -0.83
C LEU A 118 -11.76 -10.38 -2.17
N VAL A 119 -11.67 -11.68 -2.43
CA VAL A 119 -12.02 -12.28 -3.72
C VAL A 119 -13.08 -13.35 -3.52
N SER A 120 -14.30 -13.06 -3.99
CA SER A 120 -15.38 -14.03 -3.91
C SER A 120 -15.31 -15.03 -5.08
N PRO A 121 -15.96 -16.21 -4.98
CA PRO A 121 -16.13 -17.10 -6.13
C PRO A 121 -16.91 -16.49 -7.31
N LEU A 122 -17.57 -15.34 -7.10
CA LEU A 122 -18.34 -14.61 -8.12
C LEU A 122 -17.52 -13.52 -8.81
N ALA A 123 -16.27 -13.26 -8.39
CA ALA A 123 -15.40 -12.25 -8.95
C ALA A 123 -15.29 -12.38 -10.48
N GLY A 124 -15.55 -11.28 -11.21
CA GLY A 124 -15.53 -11.23 -12.67
C GLY A 124 -16.74 -11.90 -13.35
N SER A 125 -17.68 -12.48 -12.59
CA SER A 125 -18.93 -13.00 -13.13
C SER A 125 -19.92 -11.88 -13.44
N LYS A 126 -21.05 -12.22 -14.08
CA LYS A 126 -22.15 -11.24 -14.29
C LYS A 126 -22.75 -10.72 -12.98
N GLN A 127 -22.61 -11.45 -11.88
CA GLN A 127 -23.16 -11.06 -10.58
C GLN A 127 -22.22 -10.13 -9.80
N ASP A 128 -20.91 -10.24 -10.06
CA ASP A 128 -19.89 -9.40 -9.42
C ASP A 128 -18.73 -9.10 -10.39
N PRO A 129 -18.97 -8.31 -11.45
CA PRO A 129 -18.00 -8.13 -12.54
C PRO A 129 -16.72 -7.42 -12.09
N PHE A 130 -16.75 -6.67 -10.98
CA PHE A 130 -15.64 -5.88 -10.45
C PHE A 130 -15.16 -6.33 -9.06
N ASN A 131 -15.57 -7.53 -8.61
CA ASN A 131 -15.17 -8.13 -7.34
C ASN A 131 -15.37 -7.21 -6.12
N GLN A 132 -16.54 -6.59 -6.01
CA GLN A 132 -16.76 -5.56 -5.01
C GLN A 132 -17.47 -6.08 -3.76
N ILE A 133 -18.25 -7.14 -3.91
CA ILE A 133 -19.14 -7.66 -2.86
C ILE A 133 -18.37 -8.01 -1.57
N PRO A 134 -17.30 -8.82 -1.60
CA PRO A 134 -16.68 -9.30 -0.35
C PRO A 134 -15.98 -8.17 0.42
N THR A 135 -15.23 -7.30 -0.26
CA THR A 135 -14.55 -6.15 0.37
C THR A 135 -15.55 -5.14 0.94
N ARG A 136 -16.66 -4.90 0.23
CA ARG A 136 -17.75 -4.06 0.76
C ARG A 136 -18.41 -4.68 1.99
N ASN A 137 -18.70 -5.97 1.97
CA ASN A 137 -19.29 -6.69 3.09
C ASN A 137 -18.39 -6.67 4.32
N LEU A 138 -17.07 -6.76 4.15
CA LEU A 138 -16.10 -6.61 5.24
C LEU A 138 -16.30 -5.29 5.97
N VAL A 139 -16.33 -4.16 5.25
CA VAL A 139 -16.47 -2.82 5.85
C VAL A 139 -17.77 -2.72 6.68
N TYR A 140 -18.90 -3.19 6.15
CA TYR A 140 -20.15 -3.24 6.91
C TYR A 140 -20.09 -4.14 8.14
N ASN A 141 -19.44 -5.30 8.03
CA ASN A 141 -19.34 -6.24 9.13
C ASN A 141 -18.44 -5.74 10.26
N LEU A 142 -17.38 -5.01 9.91
CA LEU A 142 -16.53 -4.32 10.88
C LEU A 142 -17.31 -3.20 11.58
N ALA A 143 -18.10 -2.39 10.86
CA ALA A 143 -18.91 -1.34 11.47
C ALA A 143 -20.00 -1.85 12.43
N LYS A 144 -20.47 -3.10 12.25
CA LYS A 144 -21.35 -3.76 13.25
C LYS A 144 -20.63 -4.13 14.54
N THR A 145 -19.30 -4.25 14.50
CA THR A 145 -18.47 -4.70 15.63
C THR A 145 -17.75 -3.54 16.30
N ILE A 146 -17.42 -2.48 15.55
CA ILE A 146 -16.62 -1.33 15.96
C ILE A 146 -17.52 -0.09 15.87
N PRO A 147 -18.15 0.33 16.99
CA PRO A 147 -19.11 1.44 17.00
C PRO A 147 -18.55 2.78 16.54
N GLU A 148 -17.23 2.96 16.59
CA GLU A 148 -16.51 4.17 16.21
C GLU A 148 -16.36 4.34 14.69
N LEU A 149 -16.64 3.30 13.90
CA LEU A 149 -16.56 3.39 12.45
C LEU A 149 -17.75 4.17 11.90
N ASP A 150 -17.43 5.26 11.21
CA ASP A 150 -18.41 6.06 10.47
C ASP A 150 -18.33 5.70 8.98
N LEU A 151 -19.46 5.25 8.44
CA LEU A 151 -19.59 4.85 7.03
C LEU A 151 -20.21 5.94 6.16
N THR A 152 -20.48 7.15 6.67
CA THR A 152 -21.14 8.24 5.92
C THR A 152 -20.43 8.54 4.60
N TRP A 153 -19.11 8.77 4.65
CA TRP A 153 -18.33 8.99 3.44
C TRP A 153 -18.09 7.71 2.64
N PHE A 154 -17.99 6.56 3.29
CA PHE A 154 -17.89 5.29 2.58
C PHE A 154 -19.10 5.06 1.67
N GLU A 155 -20.32 5.26 2.17
CA GLU A 155 -21.55 5.14 1.39
C GLU A 155 -21.60 6.16 0.24
N HIS A 156 -21.22 7.40 0.53
CA HIS A 156 -21.19 8.47 -0.48
C HIS A 156 -20.24 8.12 -1.64
N PHE A 157 -18.97 7.83 -1.34
CA PHE A 157 -17.98 7.55 -2.38
C PHE A 157 -18.25 6.21 -3.07
N TRP A 158 -18.80 5.23 -2.36
CA TRP A 158 -19.29 4.00 -2.99
C TRP A 158 -20.38 4.32 -4.03
N HIS A 159 -21.39 5.10 -3.66
CA HIS A 159 -22.49 5.45 -4.55
C HIS A 159 -22.00 6.20 -5.79
N GLU A 160 -21.21 7.25 -5.60
CA GLU A 160 -20.75 8.12 -6.68
C GLU A 160 -19.75 7.43 -7.62
N LEU A 161 -18.83 6.63 -7.09
CA LEU A 161 -17.73 6.06 -7.88
C LEU A 161 -18.04 4.66 -8.41
N LEU A 162 -18.77 3.85 -7.66
CA LEU A 162 -18.93 2.41 -7.92
C LEU A 162 -20.39 1.94 -7.99
N GLY A 163 -21.35 2.77 -7.55
CA GLY A 163 -22.76 2.44 -7.43
C GLY A 163 -23.56 2.56 -8.75
N PRO A 164 -24.89 2.35 -8.69
CA PRO A 164 -25.78 2.51 -9.84
C PRO A 164 -25.62 3.87 -10.53
N GLY A 165 -25.47 3.86 -11.86
CA GLY A 165 -25.26 5.08 -12.65
C GLY A 165 -23.80 5.46 -12.86
N SER A 166 -22.87 4.88 -12.08
CA SER A 166 -21.44 4.99 -12.37
C SER A 166 -21.05 4.10 -13.58
N PRO A 167 -19.88 4.33 -14.20
CA PRO A 167 -19.39 3.50 -15.30
C PRO A 167 -19.36 2.00 -15.00
N THR A 168 -19.18 1.59 -13.73
CA THR A 168 -19.19 0.16 -13.34
C THR A 168 -20.49 -0.56 -13.72
N THR A 169 -21.60 0.16 -13.87
CA THR A 169 -22.93 -0.43 -14.10
C THR A 169 -23.36 -0.43 -15.57
N SER A 170 -22.72 0.36 -16.42
CA SER A 170 -23.07 0.53 -17.84
C SER A 170 -22.13 -0.20 -18.80
N THR A 171 -20.95 -0.62 -18.33
CA THR A 171 -19.87 -1.13 -19.17
C THR A 171 -20.01 -2.62 -19.46
N SER A 172 -20.96 -3.01 -20.30
CA SER A 172 -21.05 -4.37 -20.84
C SER A 172 -19.94 -4.74 -21.85
N ARG A 173 -19.03 -3.79 -22.17
CA ARG A 173 -18.00 -3.94 -23.22
C ARG A 173 -16.60 -3.45 -22.86
N ILE A 174 -16.38 -2.90 -21.67
CA ILE A 174 -15.02 -2.53 -21.22
C ILE A 174 -14.38 -3.76 -20.60
N SER A 175 -13.15 -4.06 -21.02
CA SER A 175 -12.26 -5.07 -20.46
C SER A 175 -12.37 -5.07 -18.91
N THR A 176 -12.94 -6.14 -18.35
CA THR A 176 -13.20 -6.39 -16.92
C THR A 176 -11.91 -6.60 -16.10
N LYS A 177 -10.91 -5.74 -16.28
CA LYS A 177 -9.54 -5.94 -15.81
C LYS A 177 -9.16 -4.83 -14.83
N GLY A 178 -9.70 -4.88 -13.63
CA GLY A 178 -9.20 -4.01 -12.58
C GLY A 178 -10.00 -4.13 -11.29
N SER A 179 -9.28 -4.09 -10.19
CA SER A 179 -9.86 -3.84 -8.88
C SER A 179 -10.53 -2.48 -8.85
N THR A 180 -11.63 -2.38 -8.12
CA THR A 180 -12.35 -1.11 -7.93
C THR A 180 -12.44 -0.69 -6.46
N ILE A 181 -12.22 -1.62 -5.53
CA ILE A 181 -12.28 -1.37 -4.10
C ILE A 181 -11.23 -2.17 -3.33
N PHE A 182 -10.51 -1.51 -2.43
CA PHE A 182 -9.65 -2.15 -1.42
C PHE A 182 -10.03 -1.68 -0.02
N ALA A 183 -9.66 -2.47 0.99
CA ALA A 183 -9.72 -2.04 2.39
C ALA A 183 -8.35 -2.25 3.04
N ALA A 184 -7.90 -1.32 3.88
CA ALA A 184 -6.75 -1.50 4.74
C ALA A 184 -7.19 -1.55 6.20
N LEU A 185 -6.69 -2.57 6.90
CA LEU A 185 -6.85 -2.79 8.32
C LEU A 185 -5.55 -2.31 8.98
N GLU A 186 -5.61 -1.16 9.64
CA GLU A 186 -4.47 -0.54 10.34
C GLU A 186 -4.52 -0.97 11.81
N MET A 187 -3.73 -1.98 12.18
CA MET A 187 -3.61 -2.45 13.57
C MET A 187 -2.70 -1.49 14.33
N LEU A 188 -3.23 -0.36 14.79
CA LEU A 188 -2.48 0.58 15.61
C LEU A 188 -2.46 0.08 17.05
N HIS A 189 -1.44 0.46 17.82
CA HIS A 189 -1.21 -0.09 19.16
C HIS A 189 -2.37 0.10 20.16
N ASP A 190 -3.26 1.07 19.90
CA ASP A 190 -4.39 1.38 20.80
C ASP A 190 -5.77 1.17 20.16
N HIS A 191 -5.84 1.03 18.83
CA HIS A 191 -7.11 0.91 18.12
C HIS A 191 -6.92 0.37 16.69
N LEU A 192 -7.98 -0.24 16.17
CA LEU A 192 -8.09 -0.58 14.75
C LEU A 192 -8.61 0.63 13.97
N SER A 193 -7.90 1.01 12.90
CA SER A 193 -8.37 2.00 11.93
C SER A 193 -8.60 1.37 10.57
N ILE A 194 -9.65 1.81 9.89
CA ILE A 194 -10.07 1.26 8.59
C ILE A 194 -9.95 2.34 7.53
N LYS A 195 -9.27 2.01 6.44
CA LYS A 195 -9.20 2.84 5.25
C LYS A 195 -9.79 2.09 4.06
N VAL A 196 -10.56 2.78 3.23
CA VAL A 196 -11.13 2.22 2.00
C VAL A 196 -10.56 2.97 0.81
N TYR A 197 -10.24 2.24 -0.24
CA TYR A 197 -9.75 2.77 -1.51
C TYR A 197 -10.78 2.51 -2.59
N PHE A 198 -11.01 3.49 -3.44
CA PHE A 198 -11.91 3.45 -4.58
C PHE A 198 -11.11 3.75 -5.84
N ILE A 199 -11.19 2.85 -6.83
CA ILE A 199 -10.59 2.99 -8.15
C ILE A 199 -11.75 3.08 -9.15
N PRO A 200 -12.12 4.29 -9.61
CA PRO A 200 -13.20 4.44 -10.57
C PRO A 200 -12.85 3.78 -11.89
N VAL A 201 -13.86 3.25 -12.58
CA VAL A 201 -13.70 2.72 -13.94
C VAL A 201 -13.70 3.88 -14.92
N GLU A 202 -12.60 4.03 -15.64
CA GLU A 202 -12.48 5.06 -16.67
C GLU A 202 -13.24 4.67 -17.95
N THR A 203 -13.80 5.67 -18.62
CA THR A 203 -14.34 5.54 -19.99
C THR A 203 -13.64 6.55 -20.90
N PRO A 204 -13.75 6.41 -22.24
CA PRO A 204 -13.21 7.41 -23.16
C PRO A 204 -13.71 8.84 -22.91
N GLU A 205 -14.91 8.98 -22.32
CA GLU A 205 -15.58 10.25 -22.04
C GLU A 205 -15.35 10.75 -20.61
N LEU A 206 -14.98 9.87 -19.68
CA LEU A 206 -14.95 10.18 -18.25
C LEU A 206 -13.73 9.54 -17.55
N SER A 207 -12.73 10.37 -17.25
CA SER A 207 -11.52 9.92 -16.52
C SER A 207 -11.77 9.73 -15.03
N ALA A 208 -10.90 8.96 -14.38
CA ALA A 208 -10.96 8.73 -12.94
C ALA A 208 -10.84 10.04 -12.15
N TRP A 209 -9.99 10.98 -12.61
CA TRP A 209 -9.84 12.29 -11.97
C TRP A 209 -11.16 13.06 -11.91
N HIS A 210 -11.89 13.15 -13.03
CA HIS A 210 -13.17 13.86 -13.06
C HIS A 210 -14.20 13.22 -12.12
N GLN A 211 -14.25 11.88 -12.06
CA GLN A 211 -15.13 11.13 -11.15
C GLN A 211 -14.79 11.41 -9.68
N ILE A 212 -13.51 11.28 -9.31
CA ILE A 212 -13.03 11.52 -7.93
C ILE A 212 -13.34 12.94 -7.49
N ARG A 213 -13.01 13.92 -8.34
CA ARG A 213 -13.25 15.33 -8.03
C ARG A 213 -14.74 15.60 -7.83
N HIS A 214 -15.60 15.13 -8.74
CA HIS A 214 -17.04 15.27 -8.61
C HIS A 214 -17.56 14.67 -7.31
N ALA A 215 -17.14 13.44 -7.00
CA ALA A 215 -17.56 12.77 -5.77
C ALA A 215 -17.11 13.53 -4.51
N ILE A 216 -15.92 14.15 -4.50
CA ILE A 216 -15.49 14.98 -3.37
C ILE A 216 -16.34 16.26 -3.28
N GLU A 217 -16.60 16.94 -4.40
CA GLU A 217 -17.41 18.16 -4.46
C GLU A 217 -18.86 17.91 -3.97
N THR A 218 -19.41 16.72 -4.20
CA THR A 218 -20.77 16.35 -3.75
C THR A 218 -20.83 15.69 -2.37
N SER A 219 -19.68 15.44 -1.71
CA SER A 219 -19.60 14.75 -0.41
C SER A 219 -20.07 15.54 0.81
N GLY A 220 -20.41 16.82 0.62
CA GLY A 220 -20.66 17.76 1.71
C GLY A 220 -19.40 18.22 2.43
N CYS A 221 -18.21 17.95 1.88
CA CYS A 221 -16.95 18.50 2.40
C CYS A 221 -17.00 20.04 2.40
N GLN A 222 -16.79 20.64 3.58
CA GLN A 222 -16.95 22.08 3.78
C GLN A 222 -15.80 22.92 3.20
N ASN A 223 -14.63 22.31 2.99
CA ASN A 223 -13.45 22.98 2.49
C ASN A 223 -12.84 22.20 1.34
N LEU A 224 -12.82 22.84 0.16
CA LEU A 224 -12.29 22.28 -1.08
C LEU A 224 -11.02 23.02 -1.56
N GLU A 225 -10.43 23.89 -0.74
CA GLU A 225 -9.28 24.70 -1.13
C GLU A 225 -8.09 23.84 -1.57
N ALA A 226 -7.72 22.83 -0.75
CA ALA A 226 -6.66 21.90 -1.10
C ALA A 226 -6.98 21.11 -2.39
N LEU A 227 -8.23 20.71 -2.60
CA LEU A 227 -8.68 20.06 -3.84
C LEU A 227 -8.52 20.98 -5.06
N ASN A 228 -8.87 22.26 -4.91
CA ASN A 228 -8.73 23.26 -5.98
C ASN A 228 -7.26 23.51 -6.33
N HIS A 229 -6.34 23.45 -5.35
CA HIS A 229 -4.91 23.50 -5.60
C HIS A 229 -4.41 22.28 -6.38
N VAL A 230 -4.86 21.07 -6.00
CA VAL A 230 -4.54 19.84 -6.76
C VAL A 230 -5.04 19.97 -8.20
N GLU A 231 -6.29 20.39 -8.41
CA GLU A 231 -6.85 20.64 -9.74
C GLU A 231 -6.01 21.64 -10.55
N ALA A 232 -5.69 22.79 -9.95
CA ALA A 232 -4.89 23.81 -10.64
C ALA A 232 -3.52 23.27 -11.03
N TYR A 233 -2.88 22.50 -10.15
CA TYR A 233 -1.60 21.86 -10.42
C TYR A 233 -1.72 20.82 -11.55
N VAL A 234 -2.64 19.85 -11.45
CA VAL A 234 -2.76 18.78 -12.46
C VAL A 234 -3.23 19.26 -13.83
N SER A 235 -3.99 20.36 -13.89
CA SER A 235 -4.54 20.87 -15.15
C SER A 235 -3.68 21.96 -15.80
N LYS A 236 -2.87 22.70 -15.04
CA LYS A 236 -2.16 23.89 -15.54
C LYS A 236 -0.64 23.86 -15.38
N HIS A 237 -0.10 23.13 -14.40
CA HIS A 237 1.34 23.03 -14.21
C HIS A 237 1.97 22.04 -15.20
N ASP A 238 3.17 22.31 -15.71
CA ASP A 238 3.81 21.46 -16.72
C ASP A 238 4.05 20.03 -16.21
N ASP A 239 4.61 19.90 -15.00
CA ASP A 239 4.77 18.61 -14.35
C ASP A 239 3.46 18.03 -13.84
N GLY A 240 2.55 18.87 -13.33
CA GLY A 240 1.25 18.42 -12.84
C GLY A 240 0.44 17.72 -13.94
N ARG A 241 0.51 18.20 -15.18
CA ARG A 241 -0.13 17.57 -16.35
C ARG A 241 0.44 16.20 -16.73
N ARG A 242 1.58 15.81 -16.16
CA ARG A 242 2.16 14.46 -16.31
C ARG A 242 1.58 13.46 -15.30
N LEU A 243 0.81 13.91 -14.31
CA LEU A 243 0.14 13.05 -13.35
C LEU A 243 -1.20 12.53 -13.90
N ARG A 244 -1.56 11.33 -13.46
CA ARG A 244 -2.85 10.68 -13.74
C ARG A 244 -3.48 10.25 -12.41
N PRO A 245 -4.37 11.07 -11.81
CA PRO A 245 -5.15 10.66 -10.65
C PRO A 245 -6.05 9.48 -11.00
N PHE A 246 -5.99 8.41 -10.21
CA PHE A 246 -6.65 7.14 -10.53
C PHE A 246 -7.38 6.48 -9.35
N MET A 247 -7.13 6.92 -8.12
CA MET A 247 -7.68 6.28 -6.93
C MET A 247 -7.91 7.30 -5.81
N LEU A 248 -8.99 7.13 -5.07
CA LEU A 248 -9.31 7.88 -3.85
C LEU A 248 -9.25 6.95 -2.65
N ALA A 249 -8.64 7.36 -1.54
CA ALA A 249 -8.76 6.66 -0.28
C ALA A 249 -9.34 7.55 0.82
N ILE A 250 -10.14 6.94 1.70
CA ILE A 250 -10.78 7.60 2.84
C ILE A 250 -10.53 6.81 4.11
N ASP A 251 -10.50 7.49 5.25
CA ASP A 251 -10.60 6.81 6.55
C ASP A 251 -12.09 6.67 6.95
N CYS A 252 -12.50 5.52 7.47
CA CYS A 252 -13.87 5.26 7.95
C CYS A 252 -14.09 5.82 9.36
N VAL A 253 -14.00 7.14 9.47
CA VAL A 253 -14.21 7.93 10.69
C VAL A 253 -15.11 9.11 10.35
N GLU A 254 -15.57 9.87 11.36
CA GLU A 254 -16.40 11.06 11.16
C GLU A 254 -15.84 11.95 10.03
N SER A 255 -16.71 12.41 9.12
CA SER A 255 -16.31 13.14 7.90
C SER A 255 -15.34 14.30 8.16
N GLY A 256 -15.52 15.06 9.25
CA GLY A 256 -14.62 16.17 9.60
C GLY A 256 -13.22 15.75 10.07
N ALA A 257 -13.03 14.48 10.43
CA ALA A 257 -11.76 13.89 10.84
C ALA A 257 -11.14 12.99 9.75
N SER A 258 -11.92 12.57 8.76
CA SER A 258 -11.45 11.70 7.68
C SER A 258 -10.55 12.45 6.69
N ARG A 259 -9.53 11.75 6.19
CA ARG A 259 -8.65 12.26 5.13
C ARG A 259 -9.19 11.84 3.77
N LEU A 260 -8.97 12.68 2.77
CA LEU A 260 -9.29 12.39 1.37
C LEU A 260 -7.98 12.33 0.60
N LYS A 261 -7.53 11.12 0.25
CA LYS A 261 -6.23 10.90 -0.39
C LYS A 261 -6.39 10.57 -1.86
N ILE A 262 -6.00 11.49 -2.72
CA ILE A 262 -6.06 11.32 -4.18
C ILE A 262 -4.71 10.76 -4.63
N TYR A 263 -4.71 9.53 -5.13
CA TYR A 263 -3.52 8.86 -5.66
C TYR A 263 -3.38 9.15 -7.14
N ALA A 264 -2.17 9.49 -7.55
CA ALA A 264 -1.81 9.76 -8.94
C ALA A 264 -0.51 9.05 -9.33
N ARG A 265 -0.42 8.65 -10.60
CA ARG A 265 0.78 8.05 -11.19
C ARG A 265 1.37 8.94 -12.29
N SER A 266 2.66 8.80 -12.54
CA SER A 266 3.32 9.34 -13.72
C SER A 266 4.44 8.41 -14.18
N ASN A 267 4.68 8.36 -15.49
CA ASN A 267 5.86 7.69 -16.04
C ASN A 267 7.15 8.52 -15.87
N GLN A 268 7.05 9.75 -15.33
CA GLN A 268 8.22 10.55 -14.97
C GLN A 268 8.77 10.10 -13.61
N THR A 269 10.09 10.03 -13.51
CA THR A 269 10.85 9.41 -12.41
C THR A 269 12.07 10.21 -11.99
N SER A 270 12.46 11.26 -12.72
CA SER A 270 13.54 12.16 -12.29
C SER A 270 13.24 12.71 -10.90
N PHE A 271 14.27 12.82 -10.06
CA PHE A 271 14.06 13.36 -8.71
C PHE A 271 13.63 14.83 -8.74
N ARG A 272 14.02 15.58 -9.78
CA ARG A 272 13.50 16.93 -10.06
C ARG A 272 11.99 16.92 -10.23
N PHE A 273 11.42 15.94 -10.94
CA PHE A 273 9.97 15.77 -11.06
C PHE A 273 9.33 15.45 -9.71
N VAL A 274 9.89 14.49 -8.98
CA VAL A 274 9.42 14.10 -7.64
C VAL A 274 9.38 15.31 -6.72
N ARG A 275 10.43 16.15 -6.73
CA ARG A 275 10.49 17.40 -5.95
C ARG A 275 9.40 18.39 -6.35
N ASP A 276 9.17 18.59 -7.63
CA ASP A 276 8.13 19.51 -8.11
C ASP A 276 6.74 19.07 -7.62
N VAL A 277 6.43 17.79 -7.73
CA VAL A 277 5.17 17.21 -7.23
C VAL A 277 5.07 17.33 -5.71
N MET A 278 6.16 17.01 -4.98
CA MET A 278 6.20 17.12 -3.51
C MET A 278 5.97 18.55 -3.02
N THR A 279 6.36 19.56 -3.81
CA THR A 279 6.13 20.97 -3.49
C THR A 279 4.84 21.52 -4.10
N VAL A 280 4.13 20.74 -4.92
CA VAL A 280 2.95 21.17 -5.68
C VAL A 280 3.27 22.44 -6.49
N GLY A 281 4.38 22.40 -7.25
CA GLY A 281 4.86 23.53 -8.04
C GLY A 281 5.29 24.73 -7.18
N GLY A 282 5.87 24.48 -6.00
CA GLY A 282 6.31 25.50 -5.05
C GLY A 282 5.25 26.06 -4.10
N LEU A 283 4.02 25.54 -4.14
CA LEU A 283 2.96 25.91 -3.18
C LEU A 283 3.32 25.50 -1.74
N ARG A 284 3.91 24.31 -1.55
CA ARG A 284 4.45 23.87 -0.26
C ARG A 284 5.89 24.36 -0.12
N THR A 285 6.17 25.10 0.96
CA THR A 285 7.47 25.72 1.22
C THR A 285 8.13 25.14 2.48
N GLY A 286 9.42 25.43 2.70
CA GLY A 286 10.14 24.98 3.89
C GLY A 286 10.50 23.49 3.90
N LEU A 287 10.52 22.85 2.74
CA LEU A 287 10.79 21.41 2.60
C LEU A 287 12.24 21.09 2.21
N ASP A 288 13.10 22.09 1.99
CA ASP A 288 14.42 21.91 1.37
C ASP A 288 15.27 20.80 2.00
N LYS A 289 15.45 20.83 3.33
CA LYS A 289 16.22 19.80 4.06
C LYS A 289 15.61 18.42 3.96
N SER A 290 14.29 18.31 4.08
CA SER A 290 13.59 17.04 3.95
C SER A 290 13.64 16.51 2.51
N LEU A 291 13.66 17.37 1.51
CA LEU A 291 13.81 17.00 0.10
C LEU A 291 15.24 16.55 -0.21
N GLU A 292 16.26 17.16 0.40
CA GLU A 292 17.64 16.69 0.32
C GLU A 292 17.78 15.28 0.94
N ARG A 293 17.19 15.06 2.12
CA ARG A 293 17.12 13.73 2.74
C ARG A 293 16.37 12.72 1.89
N PHE A 294 15.28 13.14 1.26
CA PHE A 294 14.53 12.28 0.35
C PHE A 294 15.36 11.94 -0.90
N ALA A 295 16.15 12.87 -1.43
CA ALA A 295 17.06 12.60 -2.54
C ALA A 295 18.11 11.53 -2.19
N ASP A 296 18.67 11.60 -0.98
CA ASP A 296 19.61 10.59 -0.47
C ASP A 296 18.94 9.21 -0.35
N LEU A 297 17.77 9.13 0.30
CA LEU A 297 17.01 7.89 0.40
C LEU A 297 16.62 7.33 -0.97
N TRP A 298 16.21 8.18 -1.92
CA TRP A 298 15.88 7.77 -3.28
C TRP A 298 17.04 7.05 -3.95
N LYS A 299 18.25 7.62 -3.88
CA LYS A 299 19.46 7.00 -4.45
C LYS A 299 19.79 5.68 -3.75
N ARG A 300 19.77 5.65 -2.41
CA ARG A 300 20.09 4.45 -1.62
C ARG A 300 19.13 3.31 -1.86
N ALA A 301 17.82 3.56 -1.81
CA ALA A 301 16.78 2.55 -1.99
C ALA A 301 16.79 1.93 -3.40
N LEU A 302 17.15 2.73 -4.41
CA LEU A 302 17.22 2.28 -5.80
C LEU A 302 18.62 1.79 -6.21
N GLY A 303 19.63 1.90 -5.33
CA GLY A 303 20.99 1.50 -5.64
C GLY A 303 21.66 2.33 -6.74
N LEU A 304 21.31 3.61 -6.83
CA LEU A 304 21.85 4.54 -7.82
C LEU A 304 23.26 5.00 -7.44
N ASP A 305 24.01 5.47 -8.43
CA ASP A 305 25.29 6.13 -8.19
C ASP A 305 25.07 7.41 -7.36
N PRO A 306 25.87 7.69 -6.31
CA PRO A 306 25.80 8.94 -5.55
C PRO A 306 25.83 10.20 -6.41
N ASP A 307 26.53 10.17 -7.55
CA ASP A 307 26.68 11.29 -8.49
C ASP A 307 25.53 11.40 -9.51
N THR A 308 24.53 10.51 -9.45
CA THR A 308 23.35 10.56 -10.32
C THR A 308 22.65 11.92 -10.21
N SER A 309 22.38 12.55 -11.35
CA SER A 309 21.75 13.87 -11.42
C SER A 309 20.28 13.78 -11.03
N PRO A 310 19.72 14.78 -10.33
CA PRO A 310 18.28 14.83 -10.06
C PRO A 310 17.44 14.98 -11.34
N GLU A 311 18.05 15.37 -12.46
CA GLU A 311 17.41 15.50 -13.78
C GLU A 311 17.28 14.17 -14.52
N ASP A 312 18.08 13.15 -14.12
CA ASP A 312 18.11 11.88 -14.83
C ASP A 312 16.84 11.08 -14.55
N GLU A 313 16.23 10.56 -15.62
CA GLU A 313 15.13 9.60 -15.52
C GLU A 313 15.68 8.21 -15.21
N LEU A 314 14.91 7.43 -14.44
CA LEU A 314 15.20 6.01 -14.23
C LEU A 314 15.01 5.23 -15.56
N PRO A 315 15.60 4.02 -15.69
CA PRO A 315 15.43 3.20 -16.89
C PRO A 315 13.97 3.00 -17.27
N ASN A 316 13.62 3.06 -18.56
CA ASN A 316 12.23 2.86 -18.96
C ASN A 316 11.77 1.42 -18.69
N VAL A 317 10.65 1.26 -17.97
CA VAL A 317 10.04 -0.03 -17.63
C VAL A 317 8.63 -0.08 -18.19
N ASP A 318 8.36 -1.01 -19.10
CA ASP A 318 7.04 -1.23 -19.69
C ASP A 318 6.16 -2.08 -18.77
N HIS A 319 5.66 -1.45 -17.71
CA HIS A 319 4.72 -2.06 -16.77
C HIS A 319 3.66 -1.05 -16.34
N LEU A 320 2.41 -1.48 -16.16
CA LEU A 320 1.29 -0.60 -15.81
C LEU A 320 1.54 0.20 -14.52
N THR A 321 2.30 -0.37 -13.58
CA THR A 321 2.58 0.23 -12.28
C THR A 321 4.00 0.80 -12.15
N SER A 322 4.76 0.87 -13.25
CA SER A 322 6.04 1.57 -13.27
C SER A 322 5.85 3.09 -13.15
N GLY A 323 6.95 3.81 -13.03
CA GLY A 323 6.95 5.24 -12.78
C GLY A 323 6.76 5.62 -11.31
N ALA A 324 6.60 6.92 -11.05
CA ALA A 324 6.41 7.45 -9.72
C ALA A 324 4.91 7.47 -9.33
N VAL A 325 4.64 7.24 -8.05
CA VAL A 325 3.30 7.33 -7.46
C VAL A 325 3.30 8.39 -6.37
N PHE A 326 2.19 9.11 -6.26
CA PHE A 326 1.97 10.14 -5.24
C PHE A 326 0.56 10.00 -4.67
N ASN A 327 0.37 10.46 -3.44
CA ASN A 327 -0.96 10.84 -2.97
C ASN A 327 -0.97 12.27 -2.47
N PHE A 328 -2.06 12.96 -2.77
CA PHE A 328 -2.40 14.28 -2.28
C PHE A 328 -3.46 14.13 -1.19
N ASP A 329 -3.17 14.59 0.01
CA ASP A 329 -4.14 14.64 1.11
C ASP A 329 -4.87 16.00 1.07
N VAL A 330 -6.15 15.96 0.73
CA VAL A 330 -7.03 17.13 0.62
C VAL A 330 -8.06 17.14 1.76
N ALA A 331 -7.69 16.62 2.94
CA ALA A 331 -8.55 16.59 4.12
C ALA A 331 -9.24 17.95 4.38
N PRO A 332 -10.48 17.96 4.93
CA PRO A 332 -11.26 19.19 5.13
C PRO A 332 -10.56 20.28 5.95
N LYS A 333 -9.61 19.88 6.80
CA LYS A 333 -8.89 20.78 7.69
C LYS A 333 -7.70 21.49 7.03
N SER A 334 -7.30 21.11 5.81
CA SER A 334 -6.13 21.67 5.14
C SER A 334 -6.52 22.61 4.02
N SER A 335 -5.87 23.78 3.96
CA SER A 335 -5.95 24.69 2.80
C SER A 335 -4.95 24.30 1.70
N ILE A 336 -3.81 23.71 2.08
CA ILE A 336 -2.77 23.27 1.15
C ILE A 336 -2.69 21.74 1.19
N PRO A 337 -2.69 21.05 0.03
CA PRO A 337 -2.60 19.59 0.03
C PRO A 337 -1.25 19.13 0.57
N ASP A 338 -1.25 18.14 1.46
CA ASP A 338 -0.03 17.42 1.78
C ASP A 338 0.27 16.39 0.70
N VAL A 339 1.55 16.12 0.46
CA VAL A 339 2.00 15.18 -0.57
C VAL A 339 2.90 14.11 0.04
N LYS A 340 2.64 12.86 -0.35
CA LYS A 340 3.50 11.72 -0.08
C LYS A 340 3.81 11.02 -1.40
N ALA A 341 5.09 10.87 -1.68
CA ALA A 341 5.62 10.12 -2.82
C ALA A 341 5.83 8.65 -2.44
N TYR A 342 5.90 7.77 -3.42
CA TYR A 342 6.23 6.36 -3.25
C TYR A 342 7.42 6.02 -4.15
N ILE A 343 8.55 5.67 -3.55
CA ILE A 343 9.73 5.16 -4.27
C ILE A 343 9.37 3.80 -4.86
N PRO A 344 9.35 3.64 -6.19
CA PRO A 344 8.92 2.42 -6.88
C PRO A 344 9.97 1.30 -6.86
N VAL A 345 10.47 0.92 -5.69
CA VAL A 345 11.64 0.03 -5.55
C VAL A 345 11.50 -1.28 -6.34
N ARG A 346 10.30 -1.86 -6.41
CA ARG A 346 10.03 -3.08 -7.18
C ARG A 346 10.54 -3.05 -8.63
N HIS A 347 10.43 -1.90 -9.29
CA HIS A 347 10.73 -1.75 -10.72
C HIS A 347 12.14 -1.26 -11.01
N TYR A 348 12.80 -0.65 -10.03
CA TYR A 348 13.99 0.16 -10.29
C TYR A 348 15.17 -0.13 -9.36
N THR A 349 14.98 -0.98 -8.34
CA THR A 349 16.10 -1.52 -7.56
C THR A 349 16.66 -2.77 -8.24
N ASN A 350 17.90 -3.14 -7.91
CA ASN A 350 18.53 -4.34 -8.46
C ASN A 350 17.92 -5.64 -7.90
N ASN A 351 17.61 -5.66 -6.60
CA ASN A 351 16.94 -6.76 -5.89
C ASN A 351 16.38 -6.24 -4.55
N ASP A 352 15.50 -7.01 -3.93
CA ASP A 352 14.87 -6.63 -2.66
C ASP A 352 15.89 -6.39 -1.54
N LEU A 353 16.99 -7.15 -1.50
CA LEU A 353 18.04 -6.97 -0.49
C LEU A 353 18.70 -5.59 -0.62
N GLN A 354 18.99 -5.13 -1.84
CA GLN A 354 19.56 -3.80 -2.09
C GLN A 354 18.62 -2.70 -1.59
N ALA A 355 17.33 -2.78 -1.91
CA ALA A 355 16.35 -1.81 -1.43
C ALA A 355 16.26 -1.80 0.11
N ALA A 356 16.26 -2.98 0.72
CA ALA A 356 16.18 -3.13 2.18
C ALA A 356 17.42 -2.54 2.87
N LEU A 357 18.63 -2.83 2.38
CA LEU A 357 19.87 -2.31 2.94
C LEU A 357 20.00 -0.80 2.71
N GLY A 358 19.56 -0.28 1.56
CA GLY A 358 19.52 1.16 1.30
C GLY A 358 18.61 1.91 2.28
N LEU A 359 17.42 1.36 2.56
CA LEU A 359 16.50 1.92 3.56
C LEU A 359 17.06 1.82 4.98
N VAL A 360 17.53 0.64 5.38
CA VAL A 360 18.07 0.39 6.73
C VAL A 360 19.28 1.26 7.01
N GLY A 361 20.23 1.35 6.06
CA GLY A 361 21.40 2.21 6.22
C GLY A 361 21.02 3.69 6.34
N TYR A 362 20.04 4.15 5.54
CA TYR A 362 19.50 5.51 5.70
C TYR A 362 18.91 5.74 7.10
N LEU A 363 18.08 4.81 7.59
CA LEU A 363 17.46 4.90 8.90
C LEU A 363 18.51 4.93 10.02
N GLU A 364 19.55 4.09 9.94
CA GLU A 364 20.65 4.05 10.90
C GLU A 364 21.44 5.36 10.94
N ASP A 365 21.84 5.88 9.77
CA ASP A 365 22.57 7.15 9.64
C ASP A 365 21.81 8.34 10.25
N HIS A 366 20.47 8.27 10.26
CA HIS A 366 19.59 9.33 10.77
C HIS A 366 19.01 9.04 12.16
N GLY A 367 19.45 7.97 12.85
CA GLY A 367 19.03 7.67 14.23
C GLY A 367 17.63 7.03 14.35
N HIS A 368 17.12 6.47 13.26
CA HIS A 368 15.84 5.75 13.15
C HIS A 368 16.01 4.24 12.96
N GLY A 369 17.24 3.72 13.09
CA GLY A 369 17.59 2.32 12.80
C GLY A 369 17.24 1.28 13.87
N TYR A 370 16.51 1.63 14.94
CA TYR A 370 16.26 0.70 16.06
C TYR A 370 15.58 -0.61 15.61
N TYR A 371 14.66 -0.53 14.65
CA TYR A 371 13.92 -1.68 14.11
C TYR A 371 14.51 -2.23 12.80
N SER A 372 15.69 -1.78 12.38
CA SER A 372 16.32 -2.20 11.12
C SER A 372 16.45 -3.73 11.01
N GLN A 373 17.00 -4.37 12.04
CA GLN A 373 17.20 -5.82 12.03
C GLN A 373 15.87 -6.59 12.10
N SER A 374 14.88 -6.05 12.81
CA SER A 374 13.53 -6.62 12.89
C SER A 374 12.82 -6.58 11.55
N TYR A 375 12.94 -5.46 10.83
CA TYR A 375 12.43 -5.33 9.47
C TYR A 375 13.05 -6.35 8.51
N LEU A 376 14.37 -6.55 8.56
CA LEU A 376 15.03 -7.56 7.73
C LEU A 376 14.54 -8.99 8.02
N ARG A 377 14.26 -9.33 9.29
CA ARG A 377 13.66 -10.63 9.66
C ARG A 377 12.23 -10.77 9.15
N ALA A 378 11.42 -9.72 9.27
CA ALA A 378 10.07 -9.71 8.73
C ALA A 378 10.08 -9.89 7.21
N LEU A 379 11.00 -9.21 6.52
CA LEU A 379 11.17 -9.31 5.08
C LEU A 379 11.57 -10.73 4.63
N ASP A 380 12.48 -11.38 5.34
CA ASP A 380 12.91 -12.77 5.07
C ASP A 380 11.75 -13.77 5.17
N VAL A 381 10.83 -13.57 6.13
CA VAL A 381 9.64 -14.43 6.28
C VAL A 381 8.60 -14.23 5.17
N LEU A 382 8.53 -13.03 4.57
CA LEU A 382 7.63 -12.76 3.45
C LEU A 382 8.20 -13.21 2.11
N ALA A 383 9.52 -13.22 1.96
CA ALA A 383 10.18 -13.56 0.72
C ALA A 383 10.12 -15.07 0.42
N PRO A 384 10.00 -15.46 -0.86
CA PRO A 384 10.29 -16.82 -1.23
C PRO A 384 11.76 -17.17 -0.86
N PRO A 385 12.05 -18.38 -0.36
CA PRO A 385 13.36 -18.71 0.20
C PRO A 385 14.52 -18.42 -0.77
N GLY A 386 15.48 -17.61 -0.32
CA GLY A 386 16.69 -17.28 -1.09
C GLY A 386 16.50 -16.30 -2.25
N GLN A 387 15.35 -15.61 -2.36
CA GLN A 387 15.08 -14.69 -3.47
C GLN A 387 15.46 -13.23 -3.19
N LEU A 388 15.70 -12.83 -1.94
CA LEU A 388 15.93 -11.42 -1.59
C LEU A 388 17.13 -10.80 -2.34
N ASP A 389 18.20 -11.54 -2.59
CA ASP A 389 19.39 -11.04 -3.31
C ASP A 389 19.40 -11.41 -4.81
N GLN A 390 18.33 -12.03 -5.31
CA GLN A 390 18.22 -12.51 -6.69
C GLN A 390 17.14 -11.79 -7.50
N ALA A 391 16.08 -11.31 -6.85
CA ALA A 391 14.92 -10.75 -7.53
C ALA A 391 14.37 -9.53 -6.79
N THR A 392 13.48 -8.81 -7.47
CA THR A 392 12.62 -7.80 -6.87
C THR A 392 11.22 -8.36 -6.68
N GLY A 393 10.44 -7.68 -5.84
CA GLY A 393 9.00 -7.82 -5.81
C GLY A 393 8.40 -8.09 -4.45
N VAL A 394 9.21 -8.39 -3.43
CA VAL A 394 8.76 -8.47 -2.04
C VAL A 394 8.52 -7.06 -1.49
N GLN A 395 9.32 -6.07 -1.88
CA GLN A 395 9.08 -4.66 -1.54
C GLN A 395 8.48 -3.94 -2.74
N THR A 396 7.24 -3.47 -2.59
CA THR A 396 6.54 -2.76 -3.67
C THR A 396 6.98 -1.30 -3.74
N TYR A 397 6.88 -0.60 -2.62
CA TYR A 397 7.13 0.83 -2.50
C TYR A 397 7.75 1.20 -1.15
N PHE A 398 8.55 2.27 -1.11
CA PHE A 398 8.79 3.05 0.11
C PHE A 398 8.07 4.39 0.01
N ALA A 399 7.03 4.59 0.80
CA ALA A 399 6.33 5.87 0.84
C ALA A 399 7.05 6.87 1.74
N VAL A 400 7.17 8.10 1.24
CA VAL A 400 7.90 9.19 1.87
C VAL A 400 7.01 10.42 1.96
N ALA A 401 6.82 10.93 3.17
CA ALA A 401 6.28 12.26 3.40
C ALA A 401 7.35 13.13 4.06
N CYS A 402 7.53 14.34 3.55
CA CYS A 402 8.38 15.37 4.16
C CYS A 402 7.65 16.00 5.36
N GLN A 403 8.21 15.89 6.56
CA GLN A 403 7.65 16.42 7.81
C GLN A 403 8.68 17.30 8.52
N GLY A 404 8.57 18.62 8.32
CA GLY A 404 9.59 19.56 8.80
C GLY A 404 10.94 19.26 8.14
N ASP A 405 11.96 19.04 8.97
CA ASP A 405 13.32 18.72 8.50
C ASP A 405 13.55 17.22 8.25
N ASP A 406 12.54 16.36 8.48
CA ASP A 406 12.67 14.90 8.49
C ASP A 406 11.68 14.18 7.57
N LEU A 407 11.82 12.85 7.48
CA LEU A 407 10.96 11.98 6.67
C LEU A 407 10.05 11.11 7.54
N SER A 408 8.79 11.00 7.13
CA SER A 408 7.88 9.92 7.58
C SER A 408 7.84 8.84 6.52
N LEU A 409 8.24 7.62 6.91
CA LEU A 409 8.47 6.50 6.01
C LEU A 409 7.48 5.35 6.22
N THR A 410 7.14 4.65 5.15
CA THR A 410 6.35 3.41 5.21
C THR A 410 6.81 2.46 4.12
N SER A 411 7.20 1.25 4.48
CA SER A 411 7.53 0.18 3.52
C SER A 411 6.29 -0.63 3.19
N TYR A 412 6.04 -0.91 1.91
CA TYR A 412 4.95 -1.76 1.43
C TYR A 412 5.53 -3.09 0.97
N LEU A 413 4.99 -4.19 1.50
CA LEU A 413 5.55 -5.53 1.40
C LEU A 413 4.53 -6.50 0.79
N ASN A 414 4.88 -7.07 -0.35
CA ASN A 414 4.11 -8.08 -1.06
C ASN A 414 4.65 -9.49 -0.74
N PRO A 415 3.84 -10.41 -0.21
CA PRO A 415 4.24 -11.80 0.03
C PRO A 415 4.42 -12.66 -1.24
N GLN A 416 4.13 -12.12 -2.44
CA GLN A 416 4.38 -12.73 -3.76
C GLN A 416 3.74 -14.12 -3.98
N PHE A 417 2.49 -14.29 -3.59
CA PHE A 417 1.80 -15.58 -3.62
C PHE A 417 1.68 -16.23 -5.01
N TYR A 418 1.54 -15.44 -6.06
CA TYR A 418 1.52 -15.95 -7.44
C TYR A 418 2.88 -15.79 -8.12
N GLY A 419 3.67 -14.80 -7.70
CA GLY A 419 5.06 -14.63 -8.13
C GLY A 419 5.91 -15.87 -7.88
N ALA A 420 5.68 -16.58 -6.78
CA ALA A 420 6.38 -17.82 -6.42
C ALA A 420 6.21 -18.97 -7.43
N PHE A 421 5.22 -18.91 -8.34
CA PHE A 421 5.00 -19.90 -9.39
C PHE A 421 5.57 -19.48 -10.75
N ARG A 422 6.14 -18.28 -10.88
CA ARG A 422 6.80 -17.84 -12.12
C ARG A 422 8.15 -18.56 -12.22
N GLU A 423 8.46 -19.08 -13.39
CA GLU A 423 9.83 -19.48 -13.67
C GLU A 423 10.73 -18.23 -13.59
N PRO A 424 11.97 -18.35 -13.09
CA PRO A 424 12.92 -17.24 -13.14
C PRO A 424 13.01 -16.77 -14.59
N GLU A 425 12.74 -15.49 -14.85
CA GLU A 425 12.96 -14.94 -16.18
C GLU A 425 14.44 -15.16 -16.52
N SER A 426 14.70 -15.98 -17.55
CA SER A 426 16.04 -16.16 -18.07
C SER A 426 16.48 -14.82 -18.67
N THR A 427 17.35 -14.11 -17.94
CA THR A 427 18.01 -12.88 -18.36
C THR A 427 18.77 -13.04 -19.66
#